data_AF-A0A967ANM0-F1
#
_entry.id   AF-A0A967ANM0-F1
#
_cell.length_a   1.000
_cell.length_b   1.000
_cell.length_c   1.000
_cell.angle_alpha   90.00
_cell.angle_beta   90.00
_cell.angle_gamma   90.00
#
_symmetry.space_group_name_H-M   'P 1'
#
loop_
_entity.id
_entity.type
_entity.pdbx_description
1 polymer ?
#
loop_
_entity_poly.entity_id
_entity_poly.type
_entity_poly.pdbx_seq_one_letter_code
_entity_poly.pdbx_strand_id
1 'polypeptide(L)'
;MNTTDATGLSPVQLGQLAVNTIRFLSVDAVQKADSGHPGLPLGAAPMVYILWTRFLQHNQTNPYWFNRDRFVLSAGHGSMLLYSLLYLTGYDVPLEQIKQFRQWGSLTLGHPECTLTPDVETTSGPLGQGFANGVGMAIAEGHLAARCNRPGHPIVDHYTYILASDGDLMEGVAAEAASLAGHLKRGKLICLYDDSHVTLSATTDITFTEDRTRRFAAYGWHTQLVENGNDLAAIDHALRAAQAESERPSLILVRTHIGYGSPHKQDTFEAHGSPLGEDEVKATKQALGWPVHPPFYVPDEALTHFRLAVEQGARAEAEWAMKFSEYSKVFPDLADEFQQRMAGDLPQGWDTAIPTFQPDP
;
A
#
# COMPACT_ATOMS: atom_id res chain seq x y z
N MET A 1 18.79 -1.06 -25.50
CA MET A 1 18.22 -0.39 -26.69
C MET A 1 16.92 0.24 -26.25
N ASN A 2 16.83 1.58 -26.32
CA ASN A 2 15.66 2.35 -25.87
C ASN A 2 14.48 2.09 -26.82
N THR A 3 13.62 1.14 -26.47
CA THR A 3 12.30 1.05 -27.07
C THR A 3 11.42 2.10 -26.39
N THR A 4 11.19 3.22 -27.09
CA THR A 4 10.10 4.14 -26.78
C THR A 4 8.81 3.34 -26.74
N ASP A 5 8.07 3.44 -25.64
CA ASP A 5 6.73 2.86 -25.55
C ASP A 5 5.79 3.52 -26.58
N ALA A 6 4.59 2.98 -26.78
CA ALA A 6 3.58 3.52 -27.72
C ALA A 6 3.23 5.02 -27.49
N THR A 7 3.68 5.59 -26.38
CA THR A 7 3.52 6.98 -25.93
C THR A 7 4.63 7.94 -26.39
N GLY A 8 5.73 7.43 -26.96
CA GLY A 8 6.88 8.26 -27.39
C GLY A 8 7.77 8.79 -26.25
N LEU A 9 7.46 8.44 -24.99
CA LEU A 9 8.27 8.77 -23.81
C LEU A 9 9.32 7.68 -23.53
N SER A 10 10.49 8.08 -23.02
CA SER A 10 11.43 7.12 -22.43
C SER A 10 10.88 6.57 -21.10
N PRO A 11 11.33 5.39 -20.64
CA PRO A 11 10.89 4.82 -19.37
C PRO A 11 11.07 5.75 -18.17
N VAL A 12 12.14 6.57 -18.17
CA VAL A 12 12.40 7.57 -17.12
C VAL A 12 11.37 8.70 -17.17
N GLN A 13 11.07 9.22 -18.37
CA GLN A 13 10.07 10.27 -18.54
C GLN A 13 8.66 9.78 -18.19
N LEU A 14 8.31 8.57 -18.60
CA LEU A 14 7.02 7.96 -18.27
C LEU A 14 6.87 7.74 -16.76
N GLY A 15 7.93 7.24 -16.10
CA GLY A 15 7.94 7.09 -14.64
C GLY A 15 7.75 8.42 -13.91
N GLN A 16 8.46 9.47 -14.33
CA GLN A 16 8.29 10.79 -13.74
C GLN A 16 6.89 11.39 -13.98
N LEU A 17 6.34 11.19 -15.19
CA LEU A 17 4.98 11.61 -15.52
C LEU A 17 3.98 10.88 -14.62
N ALA A 18 4.08 9.56 -14.48
CA ALA A 18 3.20 8.74 -13.65
C ALA A 18 3.26 9.13 -12.17
N VAL A 19 4.46 9.34 -11.63
CA VAL A 19 4.66 9.84 -10.25
C VAL A 19 3.99 11.21 -10.08
N ASN A 20 4.19 12.14 -11.00
CA ASN A 20 3.57 13.47 -10.90
C ASN A 20 2.05 13.41 -11.08
N THR A 21 1.50 12.48 -11.87
CA THR A 21 0.05 12.26 -11.96
C THR A 21 -0.53 11.89 -10.59
N ILE A 22 0.11 10.99 -9.84
CA ILE A 22 -0.29 10.64 -8.47
C ILE A 22 -0.25 11.87 -7.56
N ARG A 23 0.86 12.60 -7.58
CA ARG A 23 1.07 13.80 -6.77
C ARG A 23 -0.04 14.83 -7.00
N PHE A 24 -0.30 15.17 -8.26
CA PHE A 24 -1.19 16.29 -8.56
C PHE A 24 -2.66 15.92 -8.55
N LEU A 25 -3.04 14.65 -8.76
CA LEU A 25 -4.38 14.19 -8.38
C LEU A 25 -4.61 14.33 -6.88
N SER A 26 -3.63 13.96 -6.06
CA SER A 26 -3.72 14.06 -4.60
C SER A 26 -3.81 15.51 -4.14
N VAL A 27 -2.92 16.38 -4.65
CA VAL A 27 -2.91 17.81 -4.31
C VAL A 27 -4.20 18.50 -4.75
N ASP A 28 -4.68 18.25 -5.97
CA ASP A 28 -5.90 18.90 -6.48
C ASP A 28 -7.15 18.46 -5.70
N ALA A 29 -7.22 17.19 -5.30
CA ALA A 29 -8.33 16.69 -4.48
C ALA A 29 -8.33 17.28 -3.06
N VAL A 30 -7.17 17.32 -2.39
CA VAL A 30 -7.01 17.97 -1.09
C VAL A 30 -7.37 19.45 -1.17
N GLN A 31 -6.90 20.14 -2.21
CA GLN A 31 -7.17 21.55 -2.41
C GLN A 31 -8.65 21.83 -2.66
N LYS A 32 -9.32 21.00 -3.49
CA LYS A 32 -10.75 21.15 -3.76
C LYS A 32 -11.61 20.87 -2.52
N ALA A 33 -11.21 19.90 -1.70
CA ALA A 33 -11.91 19.56 -0.46
C ALA A 33 -11.69 20.59 0.66
N ASP A 34 -10.73 21.52 0.48
CA ASP A 34 -10.20 22.41 1.52
C ASP A 34 -9.83 21.66 2.81
N SER A 35 -9.38 20.41 2.64
CA SER A 35 -9.14 19.46 3.73
C SER A 35 -8.29 18.28 3.27
N GLY A 36 -7.31 17.88 4.07
CA GLY A 36 -6.50 16.68 3.83
C GLY A 36 -4.99 16.90 3.95
N HIS A 37 -4.22 15.89 3.52
CA HIS A 37 -2.79 15.80 3.77
C HIS A 37 -2.03 15.67 2.44
N PRO A 38 -1.45 16.77 1.90
CA PRO A 38 -0.75 16.74 0.61
C PRO A 38 0.71 16.30 0.74
N GLY A 39 1.32 16.43 1.93
CA GLY A 39 2.74 16.23 2.16
C GLY A 39 3.22 14.81 1.86
N LEU A 40 2.60 13.79 2.47
CA LEU A 40 2.94 12.39 2.23
C LEU A 40 2.70 12.00 0.76
N PRO A 41 1.54 12.30 0.12
CA PRO A 41 1.37 12.03 -1.31
C PRO A 41 2.46 12.64 -2.20
N LEU A 42 2.95 13.85 -1.89
CA LEU A 42 4.06 14.45 -2.63
C LEU A 42 5.38 13.69 -2.45
N GLY A 43 5.71 13.32 -1.22
CA GLY A 43 6.96 12.63 -0.88
C GLY A 43 6.99 11.15 -1.31
N ALA A 44 5.92 10.41 -1.03
CA ALA A 44 5.86 8.95 -1.17
C ALA A 44 5.36 8.45 -2.54
N ALA A 45 4.86 9.32 -3.43
CA ALA A 45 4.42 8.92 -4.77
C ALA A 45 5.42 8.04 -5.55
N PRO A 46 6.75 8.30 -5.54
CA PRO A 46 7.72 7.44 -6.22
C PRO A 46 7.72 6.00 -5.72
N MET A 47 7.68 5.79 -4.39
CA MET A 47 7.81 4.45 -3.82
C MET A 47 6.57 3.59 -4.05
N VAL A 48 5.39 4.21 -3.94
CA VAL A 48 4.14 3.50 -4.24
C VAL A 48 3.93 3.29 -5.74
N TYR A 49 4.39 4.22 -6.60
CA TYR A 49 4.37 4.02 -8.05
C TYR A 49 5.13 2.75 -8.43
N ILE A 50 6.36 2.58 -7.93
CA ILE A 50 7.17 1.41 -8.23
C ILE A 50 6.51 0.14 -7.67
N LEU A 51 6.06 0.17 -6.42
CA LEU A 51 5.36 -0.96 -5.81
C LEU A 51 4.15 -1.40 -6.66
N TRP A 52 3.23 -0.47 -6.94
CA TRP A 52 1.94 -0.78 -7.59
C TRP A 52 2.07 -1.17 -9.06
N THR A 53 3.06 -0.66 -9.77
CA THR A 53 3.19 -0.92 -11.22
C THR A 53 4.11 -2.09 -11.56
N ARG A 54 4.91 -2.58 -10.61
CA ARG A 54 5.93 -3.61 -10.88
C ARG A 54 5.91 -4.81 -9.95
N PHE A 55 5.41 -4.66 -8.72
CA PHE A 55 5.55 -5.68 -7.68
C PHE A 55 4.21 -6.21 -7.18
N LEU A 56 3.21 -5.33 -7.04
CA LEU A 56 1.91 -5.69 -6.46
C LEU A 56 1.10 -6.56 -7.43
N GLN A 57 0.79 -7.79 -7.05
CA GLN A 57 -0.16 -8.64 -7.76
C GLN A 57 -1.57 -8.34 -7.28
N HIS A 58 -2.42 -7.80 -8.13
CA HIS A 58 -3.78 -7.42 -7.76
C HIS A 58 -4.69 -7.44 -8.98
N ASN A 59 -6.00 -7.54 -8.78
CA ASN A 59 -6.98 -7.52 -9.88
C ASN A 59 -8.08 -6.50 -9.58
N GLN A 60 -8.12 -5.44 -10.39
CA GLN A 60 -9.08 -4.35 -10.27
C GLN A 60 -10.53 -4.80 -10.48
N THR A 61 -10.74 -5.78 -11.38
CA THR A 61 -12.07 -6.33 -11.65
C THR A 61 -12.52 -7.36 -10.62
N ASN A 62 -11.59 -7.84 -9.79
CA ASN A 62 -11.89 -8.70 -8.64
C ASN A 62 -10.99 -8.31 -7.44
N PRO A 63 -11.32 -7.21 -6.74
CA PRO A 63 -10.57 -6.79 -5.54
C PRO A 63 -10.62 -7.84 -4.41
N TYR A 64 -11.48 -8.84 -4.53
CA TYR A 64 -11.63 -9.93 -3.56
C TYR A 64 -10.89 -11.20 -3.94
N TRP A 65 -10.11 -11.20 -5.03
CA TRP A 65 -9.25 -12.34 -5.38
C TRP A 65 -8.38 -12.70 -4.17
N PHE A 66 -8.53 -13.93 -3.69
CA PHE A 66 -7.95 -14.36 -2.42
C PHE A 66 -6.42 -14.26 -2.40
N ASN A 67 -5.74 -14.63 -3.48
CA ASN A 67 -4.28 -14.71 -3.52
C ASN A 67 -3.61 -13.47 -4.13
N ARG A 68 -4.29 -12.31 -4.17
CA ARG A 68 -3.64 -11.04 -4.48
C ARG A 68 -2.61 -10.66 -3.41
N ASP A 69 -1.64 -9.83 -3.71
CA ASP A 69 -0.86 -9.15 -2.69
C ASP A 69 -1.73 -8.17 -1.90
N ARG A 70 -1.44 -8.00 -0.61
CA ARG A 70 -2.14 -7.06 0.26
C ARG A 70 -1.34 -5.75 0.36
N PHE A 71 -1.99 -4.60 0.24
CA PHE A 71 -1.37 -3.30 0.47
C PHE A 71 -2.09 -2.55 1.60
N VAL A 72 -1.36 -2.23 2.67
CA VAL A 72 -1.89 -1.47 3.81
C VAL A 72 -1.22 -0.10 3.88
N LEU A 73 -2.02 0.95 3.70
CA LEU A 73 -1.60 2.31 4.02
C LEU A 73 -1.72 2.55 5.53
N SER A 74 -0.68 2.27 6.31
CA SER A 74 -0.70 2.50 7.77
C SER A 74 -0.77 3.97 8.11
N ALA A 75 -0.01 4.79 7.35
CA ALA A 75 -0.09 6.23 7.36
C ALA A 75 -1.38 6.72 6.67
N GLY A 76 -2.54 6.36 7.24
CA GLY A 76 -3.87 6.53 6.63
C GLY A 76 -4.22 7.99 6.29
N HIS A 77 -3.55 8.96 6.91
CA HIS A 77 -3.72 10.37 6.57
C HIS A 77 -3.34 10.65 5.10
N GLY A 78 -2.45 9.86 4.51
CA GLY A 78 -2.09 9.85 3.09
C GLY A 78 -3.15 9.27 2.15
N SER A 79 -4.41 9.22 2.55
CA SER A 79 -5.52 8.55 1.83
C SER A 79 -5.62 8.92 0.35
N MET A 80 -5.38 10.17 -0.02
CA MET A 80 -5.38 10.58 -1.44
C MET A 80 -4.30 9.91 -2.29
N LEU A 81 -3.18 9.49 -1.70
CA LEU A 81 -2.18 8.67 -2.38
C LEU A 81 -2.79 7.35 -2.84
N LEU A 82 -3.47 6.66 -1.92
CA LEU A 82 -4.16 5.39 -2.19
C LEU A 82 -5.28 5.58 -3.21
N TYR A 83 -6.16 6.56 -3.02
CA TYR A 83 -7.28 6.76 -3.96
C TYR A 83 -6.81 7.13 -5.37
N SER A 84 -5.72 7.91 -5.49
CA SER A 84 -5.11 8.19 -6.79
C SER A 84 -4.65 6.90 -7.47
N LEU A 85 -4.01 5.98 -6.74
CA LEU A 85 -3.60 4.68 -7.26
C LEU A 85 -4.80 3.79 -7.65
N LEU A 86 -5.85 3.75 -6.83
CA LEU A 86 -7.07 3.01 -7.13
C LEU A 86 -7.71 3.48 -8.44
N TYR A 87 -7.89 4.81 -8.57
CA TYR A 87 -8.38 5.41 -9.81
C TYR A 87 -7.47 5.12 -10.99
N LEU A 88 -6.14 5.30 -10.86
CA LEU A 88 -5.18 5.18 -11.95
C LEU A 88 -4.95 3.74 -12.41
N THR A 89 -5.07 2.76 -11.52
CA THR A 89 -4.91 1.34 -11.87
C THR A 89 -6.20 0.67 -12.35
N GLY A 90 -7.38 1.16 -11.95
CA GLY A 90 -8.65 0.80 -12.62
C GLY A 90 -9.68 0.15 -11.74
N TYR A 91 -9.53 0.28 -10.42
CA TYR A 91 -10.59 -0.05 -9.49
C TYR A 91 -11.83 0.81 -9.73
N ASP A 92 -12.96 0.37 -9.17
CA ASP A 92 -14.25 1.08 -9.25
C ASP A 92 -14.28 2.34 -8.36
N VAL A 93 -13.32 3.24 -8.60
CA VAL A 93 -13.17 4.56 -8.00
C VAL A 93 -12.95 5.53 -9.16
N PRO A 94 -14.03 6.02 -9.81
CA PRO A 94 -13.91 6.90 -10.96
C PRO A 94 -13.34 8.27 -10.56
N LEU A 95 -12.86 9.05 -11.53
CA LEU A 95 -12.30 10.40 -11.30
C LEU A 95 -13.28 11.33 -10.56
N GLU A 96 -14.59 11.14 -10.75
CA GLU A 96 -15.59 11.91 -10.02
C GLU A 96 -15.58 11.63 -8.52
N GLN A 97 -15.23 10.41 -8.08
CA GLN A 97 -15.02 10.13 -6.66
C GLN A 97 -13.76 10.85 -6.15
N ILE A 98 -12.64 10.85 -6.90
CA ILE A 98 -11.43 11.63 -6.56
C ILE A 98 -11.78 13.12 -6.36
N LYS A 99 -12.61 13.68 -7.24
CA LYS A 99 -13.11 15.06 -7.12
C LYS A 99 -14.06 15.26 -5.92
N GLN A 100 -14.62 14.21 -5.34
CA GLN A 100 -15.49 14.22 -4.16
C GLN A 100 -14.75 13.83 -2.88
N PHE A 101 -13.41 13.90 -2.85
CA PHE A 101 -12.63 13.64 -1.65
C PHE A 101 -13.18 14.37 -0.41
N ARG A 102 -13.37 13.63 0.69
CA ARG A 102 -13.92 14.10 1.97
C ARG A 102 -15.34 14.66 1.91
N GLN A 103 -16.08 14.47 0.81
CA GLN A 103 -17.45 14.91 0.70
C GLN A 103 -18.42 13.82 1.18
N TRP A 104 -19.59 14.25 1.64
CA TRP A 104 -20.66 13.38 2.11
C TRP A 104 -21.07 12.36 1.03
N GLY A 105 -21.06 11.07 1.38
CA GLY A 105 -21.44 9.97 0.49
C GLY A 105 -20.39 9.60 -0.57
N SER A 106 -19.19 10.18 -0.52
CA SER A 106 -18.08 9.78 -1.40
C SER A 106 -17.46 8.44 -0.99
N LEU A 107 -16.85 7.75 -1.96
CA LEU A 107 -16.00 6.57 -1.74
C LEU A 107 -14.56 6.94 -1.36
N THR A 108 -14.25 8.23 -1.25
CA THR A 108 -12.90 8.76 -1.02
C THR A 108 -12.90 9.54 0.28
N LEU A 109 -12.91 8.80 1.39
CA LEU A 109 -13.07 9.33 2.75
C LEU A 109 -11.76 9.94 3.27
N GLY A 110 -11.84 10.74 4.34
CA GLY A 110 -10.66 11.46 4.85
C GLY A 110 -9.50 10.56 5.27
N HIS A 111 -9.81 9.36 5.75
CA HIS A 111 -8.91 8.23 5.96
C HIS A 111 -9.52 6.99 5.25
N PRO A 112 -8.72 5.97 4.88
CA PRO A 112 -9.24 4.78 4.21
C PRO A 112 -10.21 4.00 5.10
N GLU A 113 -11.33 3.55 4.54
CA GLU A 113 -12.30 2.68 5.22
C GLU A 113 -12.58 1.42 4.40
N CYS A 114 -12.30 0.24 4.96
CA CYS A 114 -12.35 -1.04 4.23
C CYS A 114 -13.76 -1.53 3.89
N THR A 115 -14.79 -0.91 4.45
CA THR A 115 -16.20 -1.26 4.21
C THR A 115 -16.83 -0.49 3.06
N LEU A 116 -16.21 0.61 2.61
CA LEU A 116 -16.80 1.54 1.65
C LEU A 116 -16.03 1.59 0.34
N THR A 117 -14.71 1.61 0.39
CA THR A 117 -13.86 1.79 -0.80
C THR A 117 -13.30 0.45 -1.26
N PRO A 118 -13.46 0.07 -2.54
CA PRO A 118 -12.84 -1.15 -3.07
C PRO A 118 -11.33 -1.18 -2.82
N ASP A 119 -10.81 -2.37 -2.48
CA ASP A 119 -9.37 -2.64 -2.30
C ASP A 119 -8.68 -1.87 -1.16
N VAL A 120 -9.45 -1.19 -0.31
CA VAL A 120 -8.94 -0.75 1.00
C VAL A 120 -8.92 -1.95 1.94
N GLU A 121 -7.74 -2.52 2.16
CA GLU A 121 -7.56 -3.76 2.93
C GLU A 121 -7.96 -3.64 4.40
N THR A 122 -7.80 -2.46 4.98
CA THR A 122 -8.14 -2.20 6.38
C THR A 122 -8.43 -0.72 6.57
N THR A 123 -9.34 -0.41 7.49
CA THR A 123 -9.55 0.96 7.93
C THR A 123 -8.31 1.43 8.69
N SER A 124 -7.63 2.47 8.21
CA SER A 124 -6.49 3.08 8.88
C SER A 124 -6.76 4.55 9.21
N GLY A 125 -5.82 5.20 9.89
CA GLY A 125 -6.00 6.55 10.44
C GLY A 125 -5.44 6.64 11.85
N PRO A 126 -5.90 5.79 12.80
CA PRO A 126 -5.19 5.56 14.05
C PRO A 126 -3.80 4.96 13.75
N LEU A 127 -2.75 5.74 14.01
CA LEU A 127 -1.38 5.38 13.66
C LEU A 127 -0.94 4.07 14.33
N GLY A 128 -0.04 3.35 13.68
CA GLY A 128 0.51 2.07 14.14
C GLY A 128 -0.41 0.86 13.95
N GLN A 129 -1.74 1.04 13.93
CA GLN A 129 -2.66 -0.08 13.76
C GLN A 129 -2.64 -0.67 12.35
N GLY A 130 -2.49 0.15 11.30
CA GLY A 130 -2.35 -0.37 9.94
C GLY A 130 -1.11 -1.27 9.81
N PHE A 131 0.00 -0.90 10.45
CA PHE A 131 1.21 -1.72 10.51
C PHE A 131 0.91 -3.07 11.20
N ALA A 132 0.24 -3.05 12.36
CA ALA A 132 -0.15 -4.26 13.07
C ALA A 132 -1.14 -5.14 12.27
N ASN A 133 -2.09 -4.53 11.56
CA ASN A 133 -3.02 -5.24 10.67
C ASN A 133 -2.27 -5.93 9.53
N GLY A 134 -1.30 -5.26 8.89
CA GLY A 134 -0.44 -5.87 7.87
C GLY A 134 0.39 -7.03 8.41
N VAL A 135 0.90 -6.94 9.66
CA VAL A 135 1.53 -8.09 10.33
C VAL A 135 0.55 -9.25 10.49
N GLY A 136 -0.69 -8.98 10.92
CA GLY A 136 -1.74 -10.00 11.01
C GLY A 136 -2.07 -10.68 9.68
N MET A 137 -2.13 -9.91 8.59
CA MET A 137 -2.34 -10.43 7.22
C MET A 137 -1.19 -11.37 6.80
N ALA A 138 0.06 -11.00 7.07
CA ALA A 138 1.21 -11.86 6.78
C ALA A 138 1.27 -13.13 7.66
N ILE A 139 0.76 -13.06 8.90
CA ILE A 139 0.60 -14.24 9.75
C ILE A 139 -0.47 -15.18 9.17
N ALA A 140 -1.60 -14.63 8.71
CA ALA A 140 -2.68 -15.40 8.09
C ALA A 140 -2.24 -16.08 6.79
N GLU A 141 -1.52 -15.35 5.91
CA GLU A 141 -0.92 -15.91 4.69
C GLU A 141 -0.04 -17.11 5.02
N GLY A 142 0.91 -16.95 5.95
CA GLY A 142 1.85 -18.02 6.28
C GLY A 142 1.19 -19.22 6.99
N HIS A 143 0.14 -18.99 7.78
CA HIS A 143 -0.65 -20.07 8.38
C HIS A 143 -1.39 -20.87 7.30
N LEU A 144 -2.11 -20.18 6.41
CA LEU A 144 -2.90 -20.81 5.36
C LEU A 144 -2.00 -21.49 4.31
N ALA A 145 -0.85 -20.90 3.97
CA ALA A 145 0.16 -21.51 3.12
C ALA A 145 0.66 -22.84 3.72
N ALA A 146 0.99 -22.88 5.01
CA ALA A 146 1.43 -24.10 5.67
C ALA A 146 0.34 -25.18 5.72
N ARG A 147 -0.94 -24.79 5.82
CA ARG A 147 -2.07 -25.71 5.89
C ARG A 147 -2.42 -26.28 4.50
N CYS A 148 -2.49 -25.41 3.49
CA CYS A 148 -3.08 -25.71 2.19
C CYS A 148 -2.05 -26.05 1.10
N ASN A 149 -0.85 -25.46 1.11
CA ASN A 149 0.10 -25.70 0.02
C ASN A 149 0.62 -27.13 0.04
N ARG A 150 0.87 -27.68 -1.15
CA ARG A 150 1.50 -29.00 -1.35
C ARG A 150 2.63 -28.88 -2.37
N PRO A 151 3.59 -29.83 -2.43
CA PRO A 151 4.66 -29.78 -3.43
C PRO A 151 4.08 -29.61 -4.85
N GLY A 152 4.50 -28.56 -5.55
CA GLY A 152 3.98 -28.20 -6.88
C GLY A 152 2.66 -27.39 -6.89
N HIS A 153 2.03 -27.16 -5.74
CA HIS A 153 0.76 -26.45 -5.61
C HIS A 153 0.80 -25.34 -4.53
N PRO A 154 1.42 -24.18 -4.82
CA PRO A 154 1.35 -23.00 -3.97
C PRO A 154 0.01 -22.27 -4.22
N ILE A 155 -0.99 -22.56 -3.38
CA ILE A 155 -2.33 -21.96 -3.49
C ILE A 155 -2.44 -20.66 -2.69
N VAL A 156 -1.79 -20.61 -1.52
CA VAL A 156 -1.63 -19.39 -0.73
C VAL A 156 -0.17 -18.97 -0.82
N ASP A 157 0.09 -17.95 -1.62
CA ASP A 157 1.42 -17.48 -1.94
C ASP A 157 1.34 -16.03 -2.42
N HIS A 158 1.30 -15.10 -1.48
CA HIS A 158 1.22 -13.67 -1.78
C HIS A 158 1.98 -12.85 -0.74
N TYR A 159 2.33 -11.61 -1.10
CA TYR A 159 2.99 -10.66 -0.21
C TYR A 159 1.99 -9.82 0.57
N THR A 160 2.49 -9.20 1.64
CA THR A 160 1.83 -8.10 2.34
C THR A 160 2.80 -6.91 2.39
N TYR A 161 2.34 -5.78 1.85
CA TYR A 161 3.07 -4.52 1.83
C TYR A 161 2.43 -3.52 2.78
N ILE A 162 3.25 -2.80 3.53
CA ILE A 162 2.83 -1.71 4.40
C ILE A 162 3.51 -0.42 3.95
N LEU A 163 2.78 0.69 3.85
CA LEU A 163 3.35 2.03 3.84
C LEU A 163 3.16 2.67 5.22
N ALA A 164 4.26 2.89 5.93
CA ALA A 164 4.29 3.46 7.28
C ALA A 164 5.00 4.82 7.31
N SER A 165 4.69 5.62 8.31
CA SER A 165 5.26 6.95 8.56
C SER A 165 6.00 6.99 9.91
N ASP A 166 6.62 8.13 10.21
CA ASP A 166 7.24 8.39 11.52
C ASP A 166 6.26 8.14 12.67
N GLY A 167 5.02 8.61 12.52
CA GLY A 167 3.96 8.46 13.53
C GLY A 167 3.61 7.00 13.79
N ASP A 168 3.60 6.15 12.75
CA ASP A 168 3.38 4.71 12.94
C ASP A 168 4.51 4.07 13.75
N LEU A 169 5.76 4.46 13.49
CA LEU A 169 6.92 3.86 14.16
C LEU A 169 7.16 4.38 15.58
N MET A 170 6.50 5.46 15.99
CA MET A 170 6.45 5.95 17.38
C MET A 170 5.43 5.17 18.22
N GLU A 171 4.38 4.63 17.61
CA GLU A 171 3.31 3.93 18.33
C GLU A 171 3.77 2.58 18.86
N GLY A 172 3.50 2.31 20.14
CA GLY A 172 3.92 1.09 20.83
C GLY A 172 3.38 -0.18 20.18
N VAL A 173 2.16 -0.13 19.63
CA VAL A 173 1.52 -1.26 18.95
C VAL A 173 2.32 -1.70 17.71
N ALA A 174 2.97 -0.77 17.00
CA ALA A 174 3.81 -1.12 15.86
C ALA A 174 5.10 -1.81 16.30
N ALA A 175 5.65 -1.43 17.47
CA ALA A 175 6.82 -2.10 18.05
C ALA A 175 6.49 -3.54 18.50
N GLU A 176 5.34 -3.75 19.15
CA GLU A 176 4.85 -5.09 19.52
C GLU A 176 4.69 -5.98 18.28
N ALA A 177 3.99 -5.47 17.26
CA ALA A 177 3.75 -6.18 16.02
C ALA A 177 5.06 -6.46 15.25
N ALA A 178 5.99 -5.51 15.20
CA ALA A 178 7.28 -5.68 14.55
C ALA A 178 8.13 -6.76 15.25
N SER A 179 8.17 -6.73 16.58
CA SER A 179 8.84 -7.77 17.37
C SER A 179 8.26 -9.16 17.09
N LEU A 180 6.93 -9.28 17.06
CA LEU A 180 6.26 -10.54 16.76
C LEU A 180 6.53 -11.03 15.33
N ALA A 181 6.44 -10.15 14.33
CA ALA A 181 6.67 -10.50 12.93
C ALA A 181 8.10 -10.99 12.68
N GLY A 182 9.08 -10.35 13.33
CA GLY A 182 10.48 -10.76 13.27
C GLY A 182 10.72 -12.12 13.92
N HIS A 183 10.14 -12.35 15.11
CA HIS A 183 10.15 -13.67 15.77
C HIS A 183 9.54 -14.77 14.89
N LEU A 184 8.41 -14.47 14.24
CA LEU A 184 7.72 -15.40 13.36
C LEU A 184 8.36 -15.54 11.97
N LYS A 185 9.43 -14.78 11.64
CA LYS A 185 10.13 -14.88 10.35
C LYS A 185 9.20 -14.71 9.14
N ARG A 186 8.38 -13.66 9.14
CA ARG A 186 7.42 -13.39 8.04
C ARG A 186 8.11 -12.77 6.82
N GLY A 187 8.84 -13.56 6.03
CA GLY A 187 9.59 -13.08 4.85
C GLY A 187 8.78 -12.38 3.77
N LYS A 188 7.48 -12.68 3.65
CA LYS A 188 6.58 -12.03 2.70
C LYS A 188 5.95 -10.72 3.21
N LEU A 189 6.39 -10.23 4.36
CA LEU A 189 6.00 -8.93 4.90
C LEU A 189 7.06 -7.88 4.57
N ILE A 190 6.66 -6.84 3.84
CA ILE A 190 7.57 -5.77 3.41
C ILE A 190 6.97 -4.42 3.81
N CYS A 191 7.65 -3.69 4.68
CA CYS A 191 7.29 -2.33 5.06
C CYS A 191 8.16 -1.32 4.31
N LEU A 192 7.53 -0.43 3.55
CA LEU A 192 8.11 0.81 3.06
C LEU A 192 7.84 1.88 4.13
N TYR A 193 8.91 2.45 4.68
CA TYR A 193 8.82 3.51 5.66
C TYR A 193 9.19 4.84 5.02
N ASP A 194 8.25 5.78 5.04
CA ASP A 194 8.41 7.16 4.60
C ASP A 194 9.22 7.95 5.64
N ASP A 195 10.55 7.92 5.51
CA ASP A 195 11.52 8.52 6.44
C ASP A 195 11.73 10.01 6.12
N SER A 196 10.67 10.80 6.24
CA SER A 196 10.66 12.23 5.91
C SER A 196 11.27 13.13 6.99
N HIS A 197 11.42 12.61 8.21
CA HIS A 197 11.78 13.35 9.43
C HIS A 197 10.77 14.45 9.85
N VAL A 198 9.52 14.42 9.39
CA VAL A 198 8.51 15.42 9.75
C VAL A 198 7.25 14.75 10.30
N THR A 199 6.82 15.22 11.47
CA THR A 199 5.55 14.86 12.09
C THR A 199 4.55 16.02 11.98
N LEU A 200 3.34 15.83 12.50
CA LEU A 200 2.26 16.82 12.40
C LEU A 200 2.62 18.22 12.92
N SER A 201 3.38 18.31 14.01
CA SER A 201 3.65 19.59 14.70
C SER A 201 5.11 20.03 14.65
N ALA A 202 6.03 19.17 14.22
CA ALA A 202 7.46 19.43 14.26
C ALA A 202 8.27 18.41 13.44
N THR A 203 9.54 18.71 13.26
CA THR A 203 10.54 17.74 12.82
C THR A 203 10.74 16.64 13.88
N THR A 204 11.17 15.46 13.45
CA THR A 204 11.36 14.28 14.32
C THR A 204 12.50 14.44 15.33
N ASP A 205 13.45 15.33 15.11
CA ASP A 205 14.62 15.52 15.99
C ASP A 205 14.26 15.97 17.41
N ILE A 206 13.06 16.50 17.62
CA ILE A 206 12.58 16.90 18.95
C ILE A 206 11.97 15.76 19.77
N THR A 207 11.50 14.67 19.13
CA THR A 207 10.71 13.62 19.81
C THR A 207 11.02 12.19 19.38
N PHE A 208 11.73 11.97 18.28
CA PHE A 208 11.97 10.66 17.67
C PHE A 208 13.35 10.59 17.00
N THR A 209 14.38 10.42 17.85
CA THR A 209 15.81 10.43 17.47
C THR A 209 16.49 9.05 17.53
N GLU A 210 15.71 7.99 17.71
CA GLU A 210 16.22 6.63 17.76
C GLU A 210 16.72 6.12 16.39
N ASP A 211 17.49 5.04 16.43
CA ASP A 211 17.95 4.34 15.23
C ASP A 211 16.94 3.25 14.85
N ARG A 212 16.06 3.59 13.90
CA ARG A 212 14.97 2.70 13.42
C ARG A 212 15.55 1.46 12.76
N THR A 213 16.64 1.61 11.99
CA THR A 213 17.35 0.50 11.36
C THR A 213 17.84 -0.50 12.40
N ARG A 214 18.48 -0.02 13.48
CA ARG A 214 18.97 -0.88 14.57
C ARG A 214 17.84 -1.50 15.37
N ARG A 215 16.76 -0.77 15.66
CA ARG A 215 15.60 -1.32 16.37
C ARG A 215 14.97 -2.47 15.58
N PHE A 216 14.72 -2.29 14.29
CA PHE A 216 14.17 -3.34 13.45
C PHE A 216 15.13 -4.52 13.23
N ALA A 217 16.43 -4.25 13.07
CA ALA A 217 17.44 -5.31 13.02
C ALA A 217 17.45 -6.15 14.31
N ALA A 218 17.27 -5.52 15.48
CA ALA A 218 17.17 -6.21 16.77
C ALA A 218 15.92 -7.09 16.88
N TYR A 219 14.82 -6.74 16.21
CA TYR A 219 13.64 -7.60 16.07
C TYR A 219 13.84 -8.76 15.09
N GLY A 220 14.95 -8.79 14.34
CA GLY A 220 15.23 -9.81 13.33
C GLY A 220 14.72 -9.47 11.93
N TRP A 221 14.48 -8.19 11.63
CA TRP A 221 14.10 -7.74 10.30
C TRP A 221 15.32 -7.58 9.39
N HIS A 222 15.12 -7.77 8.09
CA HIS A 222 16.02 -7.28 7.07
C HIS A 222 15.78 -5.78 6.89
N THR A 223 16.83 -4.97 6.98
CA THR A 223 16.72 -3.51 6.88
C THR A 223 17.53 -2.97 5.71
N GLN A 224 16.94 -2.05 4.98
CA GLN A 224 17.54 -1.40 3.81
C GLN A 224 17.32 0.11 3.89
N LEU A 225 18.24 0.88 3.33
CA LEU A 225 18.12 2.33 3.22
C LEU A 225 18.14 2.73 1.73
N VAL A 226 17.15 3.50 1.33
CA VAL A 226 17.11 4.20 0.04
C VAL A 226 17.31 5.68 0.33
N GLU A 227 18.51 6.18 0.06
CA GLU A 227 18.96 7.54 0.39
C GLU A 227 18.21 8.66 -0.36
N ASN A 228 17.63 8.33 -1.53
CA ASN A 228 16.86 9.25 -2.32
C ASN A 228 15.52 8.63 -2.71
N GLY A 229 14.45 9.05 -2.04
CA GLY A 229 13.09 8.59 -2.30
C GLY A 229 12.51 8.98 -3.66
N ASN A 230 13.19 9.79 -4.47
CA ASN A 230 12.83 10.03 -5.87
C ASN A 230 13.62 9.17 -6.86
N ASP A 231 14.57 8.36 -6.40
CA ASP A 231 15.29 7.41 -7.24
C ASP A 231 14.48 6.12 -7.43
N LEU A 232 13.73 6.09 -8.53
CA LEU A 232 12.89 4.96 -8.91
C LEU A 232 13.67 3.64 -9.08
N ALA A 233 14.93 3.70 -9.49
CA ALA A 233 15.75 2.51 -9.68
C ALA A 233 16.24 1.96 -8.34
N ALA A 234 16.62 2.84 -7.40
CA ALA A 234 17.00 2.43 -6.06
C ALA A 234 15.83 1.79 -5.30
N ILE A 235 14.62 2.33 -5.45
CA ILE A 235 13.40 1.74 -4.87
C ILE A 235 13.10 0.37 -5.48
N ASP A 236 13.17 0.23 -6.81
CA ASP A 236 12.96 -1.05 -7.50
C ASP A 236 13.96 -2.11 -7.00
N HIS A 237 15.24 -1.75 -6.87
CA HIS A 237 16.25 -2.64 -6.32
C HIS A 237 15.93 -3.05 -4.87
N ALA A 238 15.58 -2.10 -4.01
CA ALA A 238 15.27 -2.39 -2.61
C ALA A 238 14.06 -3.34 -2.46
N LEU A 239 13.02 -3.17 -3.29
CA LEU A 239 11.86 -4.07 -3.31
C LEU A 239 12.22 -5.47 -3.82
N ARG A 240 13.06 -5.60 -4.86
CA ARG A 240 13.57 -6.91 -5.30
C ARG A 240 14.39 -7.60 -4.23
N ALA A 241 15.26 -6.87 -3.56
CA ALA A 241 16.07 -7.40 -2.46
C ALA A 241 15.19 -7.81 -1.27
N ALA A 242 14.11 -7.08 -0.99
CA ALA A 242 13.13 -7.45 0.03
C ALA A 242 12.36 -8.72 -0.34
N GLN A 243 11.90 -8.88 -1.59
CA GLN A 243 11.25 -10.12 -2.05
C GLN A 243 12.21 -11.32 -2.09
N ALA A 244 13.50 -11.08 -2.33
CA ALA A 244 14.52 -12.13 -2.30
C ALA A 244 14.87 -12.61 -0.89
N GLU A 245 14.57 -11.82 0.14
CA GLU A 245 14.72 -12.19 1.54
C GLU A 245 13.49 -12.94 2.04
N SER A 246 13.55 -14.27 2.03
CA SER A 246 12.42 -15.14 2.38
C SER A 246 12.33 -15.49 3.88
N GLU A 247 13.38 -15.24 4.66
CA GLU A 247 13.47 -15.69 6.06
C GLU A 247 13.13 -14.59 7.08
N ARG A 248 13.13 -13.32 6.65
CA ARG A 248 12.92 -12.18 7.55
C ARG A 248 11.96 -11.17 6.93
N PRO A 249 11.03 -10.59 7.71
CA PRO A 249 10.29 -9.43 7.24
C PRO A 249 11.27 -8.29 6.90
N SER A 250 10.93 -7.47 5.91
CA SER A 250 11.80 -6.40 5.40
C SER A 250 11.27 -5.01 5.76
N LEU A 251 12.15 -4.15 6.26
CA LEU A 251 11.92 -2.71 6.41
C LEU A 251 12.81 -1.98 5.41
N ILE A 252 12.20 -1.24 4.49
CA ILE A 252 12.88 -0.35 3.55
C ILE A 252 12.66 1.08 4.06
N LEU A 253 13.70 1.68 4.64
CA LEU A 253 13.70 3.08 5.01
C LEU A 253 13.92 3.89 3.72
N VAL A 254 12.91 4.65 3.30
CA VAL A 254 12.99 5.48 2.10
C VAL A 254 13.09 6.92 2.54
N ARG A 255 14.26 7.53 2.31
CA ARG A 255 14.51 8.92 2.67
C ARG A 255 13.77 9.84 1.71
N THR A 256 12.70 10.46 2.17
CA THR A 256 11.84 11.34 1.36
C THR A 256 11.89 12.79 1.84
N HIS A 257 11.24 13.65 1.07
CA HIS A 257 10.95 15.03 1.44
C HIS A 257 9.44 15.20 1.54
N ILE A 258 8.91 15.51 2.72
CA ILE A 258 7.47 15.78 2.86
C ILE A 258 7.13 17.04 2.05
N GLY A 259 6.03 17.02 1.31
CA GLY A 259 5.66 18.17 0.46
C GLY A 259 6.64 18.43 -0.69
N TYR A 260 7.37 17.39 -1.15
CA TYR A 260 8.36 17.49 -2.22
C TYR A 260 7.90 18.37 -3.39
N GLY A 261 8.74 19.34 -3.76
CA GLY A 261 8.49 20.28 -4.85
C GLY A 261 7.68 21.52 -4.46
N SER A 262 7.11 21.58 -3.25
CA SER A 262 6.41 22.77 -2.72
C SER A 262 7.45 23.80 -2.24
N PRO A 263 7.64 24.93 -2.94
CA PRO A 263 8.78 25.82 -2.66
C PRO A 263 8.83 26.38 -1.24
N HIS A 264 7.68 26.59 -0.59
CA HIS A 264 7.59 27.18 0.74
C HIS A 264 7.19 26.19 1.83
N LYS A 265 6.69 25.00 1.47
CA LYS A 265 6.20 24.00 2.45
C LYS A 265 6.97 22.67 2.46
N GLN A 266 7.89 22.44 1.52
CA GLN A 266 8.71 21.22 1.54
C GLN A 266 9.52 21.13 2.83
N ASP A 267 9.59 19.93 3.41
CA ASP A 267 10.33 19.63 4.65
C ASP A 267 9.86 20.43 5.88
N THR A 268 8.64 21.00 5.83
CA THR A 268 8.01 21.65 6.96
C THR A 268 6.76 20.89 7.41
N PHE A 269 6.40 21.03 8.68
CA PHE A 269 5.16 20.46 9.22
C PHE A 269 3.91 21.10 8.59
N GLU A 270 4.04 22.26 7.94
CA GLU A 270 2.92 22.93 7.25
C GLU A 270 2.41 22.15 6.04
N ALA A 271 3.25 21.33 5.40
CA ALA A 271 2.84 20.41 4.34
C ALA A 271 2.08 19.17 4.85
N HIS A 272 2.07 18.91 6.17
CA HIS A 272 1.53 17.67 6.72
C HIS A 272 0.00 17.62 6.62
N GLY A 273 -0.69 18.50 7.35
CA GLY A 273 -2.12 18.35 7.66
C GLY A 273 -3.08 19.37 7.06
N SER A 274 -2.60 20.22 6.14
CA SER A 274 -3.42 21.28 5.54
C SER A 274 -3.25 21.33 4.03
N PRO A 275 -4.29 21.77 3.28
CA PRO A 275 -4.12 22.11 1.88
C PRO A 275 -2.94 23.07 1.66
N LEU A 276 -2.26 22.96 0.51
CA LEU A 276 -1.13 23.82 0.21
C LEU A 276 -1.56 25.30 0.08
N GLY A 277 -2.76 25.55 -0.44
CA GLY A 277 -3.24 26.88 -0.83
C GLY A 277 -3.00 27.10 -2.33
N GLU A 278 -3.89 27.84 -2.99
CA GLU A 278 -3.90 27.97 -4.46
C GLU A 278 -2.55 28.42 -5.05
N ASP A 279 -1.93 29.43 -4.45
CA ASP A 279 -0.62 29.95 -4.90
C ASP A 279 0.48 28.90 -4.78
N GLU A 280 0.49 28.14 -3.68
CA GLU A 280 1.48 27.11 -3.43
C GLU A 280 1.25 25.88 -4.31
N VAL A 281 -0.02 25.52 -4.59
CA VAL A 281 -0.34 24.48 -5.58
C VAL A 281 0.20 24.86 -6.95
N LYS A 282 -0.02 26.10 -7.39
CA LYS A 282 0.50 26.60 -8.66
C LYS A 282 2.03 26.58 -8.68
N ALA A 283 2.68 27.05 -7.62
CA ALA A 283 4.13 27.07 -7.50
C ALA A 283 4.71 25.64 -7.52
N THR A 284 4.08 24.70 -6.81
CA THR A 284 4.47 23.28 -6.78
C THR A 284 4.34 22.63 -8.16
N LYS A 285 3.22 22.88 -8.86
CA LYS A 285 3.02 22.40 -10.24
C LYS A 285 4.11 22.93 -11.16
N GLN A 286 4.42 24.22 -11.10
CA GLN A 286 5.47 24.83 -11.91
C GLN A 286 6.86 24.25 -11.58
N ALA A 287 7.18 24.08 -10.30
CA ALA A 287 8.46 23.53 -9.85
C ALA A 287 8.70 22.09 -10.35
N LEU A 288 7.64 21.29 -10.48
CA LEU A 288 7.71 19.92 -10.98
C LEU A 288 7.35 19.78 -12.48
N GLY A 289 7.27 20.90 -13.20
CA GLY A 289 6.99 20.92 -14.65
C GLY A 289 5.58 20.42 -15.03
N TRP A 290 4.62 20.54 -14.13
CA TRP A 290 3.24 20.11 -14.32
C TRP A 290 2.32 21.25 -14.79
N PRO A 291 1.35 21.00 -15.70
CA PRO A 291 0.38 22.01 -16.10
C PRO A 291 -0.46 22.52 -14.92
N VAL A 292 -0.56 23.85 -14.78
CA VAL A 292 -1.38 24.48 -13.73
C VAL A 292 -2.87 24.21 -13.97
N HIS A 293 -3.30 24.20 -15.23
CA HIS A 293 -4.68 23.97 -15.64
C HIS A 293 -4.77 22.93 -16.77
N PRO A 294 -5.89 22.16 -16.85
CA PRO A 294 -6.98 22.14 -15.87
C PRO A 294 -6.58 21.42 -14.56
N PRO A 295 -7.27 21.66 -13.42
CA PRO A 295 -7.13 20.81 -12.24
C PRO A 295 -7.63 19.39 -12.55
N PHE A 296 -7.16 18.40 -11.79
CA PHE A 296 -7.43 16.98 -12.03
C PHE A 296 -7.01 16.54 -13.45
N TYR A 297 -5.95 17.14 -13.98
CA TYR A 297 -5.36 16.72 -15.24
C TYR A 297 -4.75 15.33 -15.11
N VAL A 298 -5.09 14.44 -16.04
CA VAL A 298 -4.56 13.08 -16.12
C VAL A 298 -4.04 12.90 -17.55
N PRO A 299 -2.72 12.82 -17.75
CA PRO A 299 -2.15 12.52 -19.07
C PRO A 299 -2.57 11.14 -19.55
N ASP A 300 -2.95 11.02 -20.82
CA ASP A 300 -3.36 9.75 -21.42
C ASP A 300 -2.23 8.71 -21.35
N GLU A 301 -0.98 9.14 -21.53
CA GLU A 301 0.20 8.27 -21.46
C GLU A 301 0.36 7.64 -20.07
N ALA A 302 0.15 8.43 -19.01
CA ALA A 302 0.22 7.95 -17.64
C ALA A 302 -0.97 7.03 -17.34
N LEU A 303 -2.19 7.40 -17.76
CA LEU A 303 -3.37 6.58 -17.55
C LEU A 303 -3.25 5.22 -18.25
N THR A 304 -2.87 5.20 -19.53
CA THR A 304 -2.62 3.97 -20.28
C THR A 304 -1.56 3.12 -19.58
N HIS A 305 -0.48 3.72 -19.09
CA HIS A 305 0.57 3.00 -18.37
C HIS A 305 0.05 2.31 -17.09
N PHE A 306 -0.71 3.01 -16.24
CA PHE A 306 -1.28 2.39 -15.03
C PHE A 306 -2.37 1.37 -15.36
N ARG A 307 -3.14 1.56 -16.45
CA ARG A 307 -4.20 0.64 -16.88
C ARG A 307 -3.69 -0.71 -17.37
N LEU A 308 -2.38 -0.85 -17.62
CA LEU A 308 -1.76 -2.16 -17.83
C LEU A 308 -2.01 -3.11 -16.65
N ALA A 309 -2.23 -2.59 -15.44
CA ALA A 309 -2.57 -3.37 -14.26
C ALA A 309 -3.83 -4.22 -14.45
N VAL A 310 -4.83 -3.75 -15.22
CA VAL A 310 -6.10 -4.45 -15.44
C VAL A 310 -5.87 -5.78 -16.16
N GLU A 311 -5.14 -5.76 -17.28
CA GLU A 311 -4.84 -6.99 -18.03
C GLU A 311 -3.89 -7.91 -17.27
N GLN A 312 -2.91 -7.33 -16.57
CA GLN A 312 -1.95 -8.08 -15.76
C GLN A 312 -2.63 -8.80 -14.60
N GLY A 313 -3.55 -8.12 -13.90
CA GLY A 313 -4.32 -8.66 -12.79
C GLY A 313 -5.27 -9.78 -13.21
N ALA A 314 -6.02 -9.57 -14.30
CA ALA A 314 -6.89 -10.59 -14.86
C ALA A 314 -6.11 -11.86 -15.26
N ARG A 315 -4.92 -11.69 -15.85
CA ARG A 315 -4.03 -12.81 -16.19
C ARG A 315 -3.52 -13.53 -14.94
N ALA A 316 -3.04 -12.79 -13.93
CA ALA A 316 -2.51 -13.36 -12.69
C ALA A 316 -3.57 -14.19 -11.94
N GLU A 317 -4.80 -13.68 -11.85
CA GLU A 317 -5.90 -14.43 -11.25
C GLU A 317 -6.29 -15.66 -12.08
N ALA A 318 -6.35 -15.55 -13.41
CA ALA A 318 -6.63 -16.70 -14.27
C ALA A 318 -5.58 -17.81 -14.13
N GLU A 319 -4.30 -17.44 -14.03
CA GLU A 319 -3.21 -18.38 -13.75
C GLU A 319 -3.37 -19.04 -12.38
N TRP A 320 -3.74 -18.29 -11.34
CA TRP A 320 -4.04 -18.84 -10.02
C TRP A 320 -5.25 -19.79 -10.05
N ALA A 321 -6.32 -19.44 -10.76
CA ALA A 321 -7.51 -20.28 -10.90
C ALA A 321 -7.20 -21.62 -11.60
N MET A 322 -6.32 -21.62 -12.60
CA MET A 322 -5.83 -22.85 -13.22
C MET A 322 -5.06 -23.72 -12.23
N LYS A 323 -4.11 -23.13 -11.47
CA LYS A 323 -3.37 -23.85 -10.41
C LYS A 323 -4.31 -24.42 -9.34
N PHE A 324 -5.33 -23.66 -8.94
CA PHE A 324 -6.33 -24.12 -7.98
C PHE A 324 -7.15 -25.28 -8.54
N SER A 325 -7.57 -25.22 -9.81
CA SER A 325 -8.30 -26.31 -10.47
C SER A 325 -7.49 -27.61 -10.52
N GLU A 326 -6.19 -27.53 -10.78
CA GLU A 326 -5.28 -28.68 -10.72
C GLU A 326 -5.13 -29.21 -9.30
N TYR A 327 -4.96 -28.32 -8.32
CA TYR A 327 -4.88 -28.65 -6.91
C TYR A 327 -6.16 -29.38 -6.42
N SER A 328 -7.35 -28.91 -6.78
CA SER A 328 -8.62 -29.54 -6.40
C SER A 328 -8.77 -30.97 -6.93
N LYS A 329 -8.16 -31.30 -8.07
CA LYS A 329 -8.19 -32.68 -8.62
C LYS A 329 -7.30 -33.64 -7.85
N VAL A 330 -6.18 -33.15 -7.33
CA VAL A 330 -5.17 -33.96 -6.62
C VAL A 330 -5.46 -34.01 -5.12
N PHE A 331 -6.03 -32.94 -4.56
CA PHE A 331 -6.28 -32.74 -3.13
C PHE A 331 -7.73 -32.27 -2.86
N PRO A 332 -8.75 -33.05 -3.23
CA PRO A 332 -10.16 -32.63 -3.15
C PRO A 332 -10.57 -32.19 -1.74
N ASP A 333 -10.29 -32.99 -0.71
CA ASP A 333 -10.68 -32.67 0.67
C ASP A 333 -10.08 -31.34 1.16
N LEU A 334 -8.83 -31.05 0.80
CA LEU A 334 -8.17 -29.80 1.20
C LEU A 334 -8.65 -28.60 0.38
N ALA A 335 -9.03 -28.82 -0.88
CA ALA A 335 -9.62 -27.78 -1.71
C ALA A 335 -11.03 -27.42 -1.22
N ASP A 336 -11.83 -28.42 -0.85
CA ASP A 336 -13.16 -28.23 -0.26
C ASP A 336 -13.04 -27.50 1.08
N GLU A 337 -12.10 -27.91 1.94
CA GLU A 337 -11.84 -27.20 3.20
C GLU A 337 -11.40 -25.75 2.97
N PHE A 338 -10.52 -25.52 1.98
CA PHE A 338 -10.09 -24.17 1.62
C PHE A 338 -11.28 -23.32 1.15
N GLN A 339 -12.10 -23.82 0.23
CA GLN A 339 -13.28 -23.11 -0.27
C GLN A 339 -14.27 -22.81 0.84
N GLN A 340 -14.56 -23.78 1.71
CA GLN A 340 -15.45 -23.59 2.86
C GLN A 340 -14.96 -22.46 3.76
N ARG A 341 -13.65 -22.44 4.09
CA ARG A 341 -13.06 -21.37 4.91
C ARG A 341 -13.14 -20.01 4.24
N MET A 342 -12.87 -19.94 2.93
CA MET A 342 -12.89 -18.68 2.18
C MET A 342 -14.30 -18.14 1.99
N ALA A 343 -15.31 -19.00 1.97
CA ALA A 343 -16.72 -18.62 2.01
C ALA A 343 -17.18 -18.14 3.39
N GLY A 344 -16.39 -18.37 4.45
CA GLY A 344 -16.80 -18.09 5.84
C GLY A 344 -17.76 -19.13 6.42
N ASP A 345 -17.88 -20.29 5.79
CA ASP A 345 -18.77 -21.36 6.20
C ASP A 345 -18.18 -22.18 7.36
N LEU A 346 -19.03 -22.59 8.30
CA LEU A 346 -18.65 -23.49 9.39
C LEU A 346 -18.83 -24.97 8.99
N PRO A 347 -17.98 -25.88 9.47
CA PRO A 347 -18.16 -27.33 9.26
C PRO A 347 -19.53 -27.83 9.76
N GLN A 348 -20.08 -28.83 9.09
CA GLN A 348 -21.31 -29.46 9.55
C GLN A 348 -21.11 -30.06 10.96
N GLY A 349 -22.02 -29.72 11.87
CA GLY A 349 -21.98 -30.21 13.26
C GLY A 349 -20.90 -29.57 14.14
N TRP A 350 -20.33 -28.42 13.75
CA TRP A 350 -19.29 -27.71 14.51
C TRP A 350 -19.66 -27.43 15.98
N ASP A 351 -20.95 -27.28 16.28
CA ASP A 351 -21.51 -26.95 17.59
C ASP A 351 -21.89 -28.17 18.44
N THR A 352 -21.92 -29.37 17.86
CA THR A 352 -22.37 -30.60 18.54
C THR A 352 -21.52 -30.99 19.76
N ALA A 353 -20.28 -30.51 19.83
CA ALA A 353 -19.35 -30.74 20.93
C ALA A 353 -19.33 -29.60 21.99
N ILE A 354 -20.16 -28.56 21.84
CA ILE A 354 -20.24 -27.47 22.83
C ILE A 354 -20.82 -28.04 24.13
N PRO A 355 -20.09 -27.95 25.27
CA PRO A 355 -20.53 -28.54 26.51
C PRO A 355 -21.73 -27.77 27.11
N THR A 356 -22.71 -28.52 27.62
CA THR A 356 -23.81 -27.98 28.41
C THR A 356 -23.54 -28.21 29.89
N PHE A 357 -23.53 -27.13 30.68
CA PHE A 357 -23.40 -27.19 32.14
C PHE A 357 -24.78 -27.03 32.78
N GLN A 358 -25.09 -27.83 33.80
CA GLN A 358 -26.31 -27.67 34.60
C GLN A 358 -26.20 -26.38 35.43
N PRO A 359 -27.31 -25.67 35.69
CA PRO A 359 -27.30 -24.55 36.63
C PRO A 359 -26.87 -25.03 38.03
N ASP A 360 -26.16 -24.16 38.78
CA ASP A 360 -25.80 -24.46 40.17
C ASP A 360 -27.08 -24.66 41.03
N PRO A 361 -27.10 -25.68 41.91
CA PRO A 361 -28.28 -26.10 42.65
C PRO A 361 -28.81 -25.11 43.68
#